data_AF-A0A126T4X2-F1
#
_entry.id   AF-A0A126T4X2-F1
#
_cell.length_a   1.000
_cell.length_b   1.000
_cell.length_c   1.000
_cell.angle_alpha   90.00
_cell.angle_beta   90.00
_cell.angle_gamma   90.00
#
_symmetry.space_group_name_H-M   'P 1'
#
loop_
_entity.id
_entity.type
_entity.pdbx_description
1 polymer ?
#
loop_
_entity_poly.entity_id
_entity_poly.type
_entity_poly.pdbx_seq_one_letter_code
_entity_poly.pdbx_strand_id
1 'polypeptide(L)'
;MFEHKNLDGTWNRVVSATDAFLSGDILETRDMVGTEPEKIARMQFAVIGQWLVERCLPPEALSQTWAHDAGKLPWWDSVKNPPHMGIIADFNSHNGGLHRIPFDANHHVVGFASDGEEIVLAKGMYTVVRKSDGKELSAASKSALRELYFA
;
A
#
# COMPACT_ATOMS: atom_id res chain seq x y z
N MET A 1 -12.96 13.91 0.23
CA MET A 1 -11.66 14.13 -0.41
C MET A 1 -10.75 14.71 0.64
N PHE A 2 -9.63 14.06 0.88
CA PHE A 2 -8.63 14.48 1.87
C PHE A 2 -8.00 15.84 1.50
N GLU A 3 -7.82 16.71 2.49
CA GLU A 3 -7.16 18.02 2.34
C GLU A 3 -6.03 18.17 3.37
N HIS A 4 -4.88 18.70 2.92
CA HIS A 4 -3.72 18.95 3.78
C HIS A 4 -2.81 20.01 3.15
N LYS A 5 -2.17 20.86 3.98
CA LYS A 5 -1.32 21.99 3.51
C LYS A 5 -0.13 21.59 2.64
N ASN A 6 0.32 20.34 2.74
CA ASN A 6 1.44 19.79 1.95
C ASN A 6 0.99 19.11 0.64
N LEU A 7 -0.31 19.11 0.31
CA LEU A 7 -0.81 18.68 -1.00
C LEU A 7 -0.52 19.77 -2.03
N ASP A 8 0.68 19.72 -2.59
CA ASP A 8 1.21 20.72 -3.54
C ASP A 8 1.12 20.28 -5.01
N GLY A 9 0.65 19.05 -5.25
CA GLY A 9 0.58 18.45 -6.59
C GLY A 9 1.94 18.13 -7.23
N THR A 10 3.04 18.46 -6.56
CA THR A 10 4.42 18.27 -7.03
C THR A 10 5.09 17.11 -6.31
N TRP A 11 5.07 17.16 -4.98
CA TRP A 11 5.61 16.16 -4.07
C TRP A 11 4.53 15.29 -3.46
N ASN A 12 3.36 15.85 -3.18
CA ASN A 12 2.24 15.09 -2.63
C ASN A 12 0.95 15.40 -3.39
N ARG A 13 0.20 14.36 -3.69
CA ARG A 13 -1.15 14.48 -4.27
C ARG A 13 -2.07 13.40 -3.74
N VAL A 14 -3.37 13.65 -3.89
CA VAL A 14 -4.40 12.64 -3.73
C VAL A 14 -4.89 12.24 -5.11
N VAL A 15 -5.06 10.95 -5.34
CA VAL A 15 -5.75 10.39 -6.50
C VAL A 15 -6.88 9.49 -6.04
N SER A 16 -7.94 9.38 -6.84
CA SER A 16 -9.04 8.47 -6.53
C SER A 16 -8.57 7.02 -6.53
N ALA A 17 -9.02 6.26 -5.55
CA ALA A 17 -8.84 4.81 -5.55
C ALA A 17 -9.56 4.19 -6.76
N THR A 18 -8.88 3.28 -7.45
CA THR A 18 -9.48 2.49 -8.53
C THR A 18 -10.07 1.17 -8.02
N ASP A 19 -9.57 0.68 -6.89
CA ASP A 19 -9.95 -0.61 -6.35
C ASP A 19 -11.04 -0.45 -5.28
N ALA A 20 -12.12 -1.22 -5.40
CA ALA A 20 -13.32 -1.08 -4.55
C ALA A 20 -13.08 -1.42 -3.07
N PHE A 21 -11.98 -2.11 -2.74
CA PHE A 21 -11.62 -2.47 -1.37
C PHE A 21 -10.84 -1.36 -0.63
N LEU A 22 -10.45 -0.30 -1.33
CA LEU A 22 -9.77 0.87 -0.73
C LEU A 22 -10.80 1.89 -0.23
N SER A 23 -10.45 2.64 0.81
CA SER A 23 -11.31 3.65 1.45
C SER A 23 -11.44 4.97 0.66
N GLY A 24 -11.46 4.90 -0.68
CA GLY A 24 -11.83 5.99 -1.59
C GLY A 24 -10.67 6.81 -2.17
N ASP A 25 -9.67 7.17 -1.38
CA ASP A 25 -8.54 7.99 -1.81
C ASP A 25 -7.20 7.22 -1.69
N ILE A 26 -6.22 7.61 -2.52
CA ILE A 26 -4.82 7.18 -2.45
C ILE A 26 -3.95 8.43 -2.30
N LEU A 27 -3.11 8.47 -1.27
CA LEU A 27 -2.07 9.49 -1.12
C LEU A 27 -0.82 9.02 -1.87
N GLU A 28 -0.36 9.79 -2.84
CA GLU A 28 0.90 9.55 -3.52
C GLU A 28 1.94 10.59 -3.11
N THR A 29 3.08 10.12 -2.62
CA THR A 29 4.21 10.94 -2.18
C THR A 29 5.43 10.64 -3.03
N ARG A 30 6.15 11.68 -3.40
CA ARG A 30 7.43 11.61 -4.10
C ARG A 30 8.57 11.88 -3.15
N ASP A 31 9.69 11.22 -3.41
CA ASP A 31 10.96 11.49 -2.75
C ASP A 31 12.13 11.39 -3.76
N MET A 32 13.25 12.04 -3.45
CA MET A 32 14.45 11.97 -4.28
C MET A 32 15.13 10.60 -4.12
N VAL A 33 15.60 10.00 -5.23
CA VAL A 33 16.34 8.73 -5.19
C VAL A 33 17.80 9.00 -4.85
N GLY A 34 18.12 9.22 -3.57
CA GLY A 34 19.51 9.29 -3.08
C GLY A 34 20.44 10.13 -3.96
N THR A 35 21.37 9.46 -4.68
CA THR A 35 22.38 10.08 -5.55
C THR A 35 21.99 10.19 -7.03
N GLU A 36 20.76 9.81 -7.40
CA GLU A 36 20.23 9.87 -8.77
C GLU A 36 19.22 11.03 -8.87
N PRO A 37 19.70 12.30 -8.96
CA PRO A 37 18.85 13.49 -8.91
C PRO A 37 17.84 13.59 -10.07
N GLU A 38 18.08 12.85 -11.15
CA GLU A 38 17.16 12.74 -12.28
C GLU A 38 16.00 11.78 -12.04
N LYS A 39 16.01 10.98 -10.95
CA LYS A 39 14.97 10.02 -10.60
C LYS A 39 14.19 10.40 -9.35
N ILE A 40 12.91 10.07 -9.37
CA ILE A 40 11.97 10.28 -8.28
C ILE A 40 11.43 8.92 -7.84
N ALA A 41 11.54 8.61 -6.54
CA ALA A 41 10.85 7.51 -5.89
C ALA A 41 9.39 7.90 -5.65
N ARG A 42 8.47 6.97 -5.83
CA ARG A 42 7.04 7.20 -5.64
C ARG A 42 6.49 6.15 -4.69
N MET A 43 5.94 6.62 -3.59
CA MET A 43 5.23 5.81 -2.61
C MET A 43 3.75 6.16 -2.68
N GLN A 44 2.90 5.14 -2.62
CA GLN A 44 1.47 5.32 -2.47
C GLN A 44 1.01 4.72 -1.14
N PHE A 45 0.08 5.42 -0.51
CA PHE A 45 -0.57 5.03 0.73
C PHE A 45 -2.08 4.97 0.50
N ALA A 46 -2.71 3.95 1.05
CA ALA A 46 -4.16 3.81 1.06
C ALA A 46 -4.61 3.19 2.38
N VAL A 47 -5.92 3.19 2.62
CA VAL A 47 -6.51 2.52 3.79
C VAL A 47 -7.44 1.41 3.33
N ILE A 48 -7.20 0.19 3.80
CA ILE A 48 -8.09 -0.97 3.64
C ILE A 48 -8.68 -1.24 5.02
N GLY A 49 -9.99 -1.09 5.20
CA GLY A 49 -10.61 -1.21 6.53
C GLY A 49 -9.96 -0.26 7.54
N GLN A 50 -9.20 -0.83 8.49
CA GLN A 50 -8.46 -0.08 9.51
C GLN A 50 -6.94 0.00 9.26
N TRP A 51 -6.44 -0.64 8.20
CA TRP A 51 -5.02 -0.80 7.92
C TRP A 51 -4.53 0.24 6.92
N LEU A 52 -3.51 1.00 7.32
CA LEU A 52 -2.68 1.74 6.37
C LEU A 52 -1.85 0.73 5.56
N VAL A 53 -1.92 0.83 4.24
CA VAL A 53 -1.12 0.03 3.31
C VAL A 53 -0.24 0.94 2.49
N GLU A 54 0.90 0.40 2.07
CA GLU A 54 1.85 1.13 1.25
C GLU A 54 2.32 0.29 0.06
N ARG A 55 2.66 0.97 -1.04
CA ARG A 55 3.35 0.35 -2.16
C ARG A 55 4.33 1.33 -2.78
N CYS A 56 5.45 0.79 -3.26
CA CYS A 56 6.43 1.52 -4.04
C CYS A 56 6.12 1.35 -5.53
N LEU A 57 5.99 2.45 -6.26
CA LEU A 57 5.90 2.43 -7.71
C LEU A 57 7.30 2.48 -8.32
N PRO A 58 7.48 2.01 -9.57
CA PRO A 58 8.75 2.15 -10.27
C PRO A 58 9.23 3.61 -10.27
N PRO A 59 10.52 3.87 -10.00
CA PRO A 59 11.09 5.21 -10.09
C PRO A 59 10.94 5.78 -11.50
N GLU A 60 10.76 7.10 -11.59
CA GLU A 60 10.59 7.80 -12.87
C GLU A 60 11.54 8.98 -13.00
N ALA A 61 11.79 9.41 -14.24
CA ALA A 61 12.56 10.61 -14.51
C ALA A 61 11.80 11.87 -14.04
N LEU A 62 12.54 12.94 -13.71
CA LEU A 62 12.01 14.24 -13.25
C LEU A 62 11.20 15.04 -14.31
N SER A 63 10.60 14.39 -15.30
CA SER A 63 9.71 15.03 -16.29
C SER A 63 8.26 15.06 -15.76
N GLN A 64 7.50 16.08 -16.13
CA GLN A 64 6.23 16.49 -15.49
C GLN A 64 5.03 15.53 -15.60
N THR A 65 5.22 14.28 -16.00
CA THR A 65 4.10 13.35 -16.06
C THR A 65 4.07 12.51 -14.79
N TRP A 66 3.07 12.75 -13.95
CA TRP A 66 2.58 11.74 -13.04
C TRP A 66 2.04 10.56 -13.87
N ALA A 67 2.94 9.70 -14.35
CA ALA A 67 2.49 8.58 -15.17
C ALA A 67 1.57 7.71 -14.33
N HIS A 68 0.46 7.32 -14.95
CA HIS A 68 -0.52 6.43 -14.35
C HIS A 68 0.20 5.17 -13.85
N ASP A 69 -0.20 4.64 -12.68
CA ASP A 69 0.22 3.31 -12.25
C ASP A 69 -0.32 2.28 -13.25
N ALA A 70 0.44 2.03 -14.31
CA ALA A 70 0.07 1.09 -15.36
C ALA A 70 0.12 -0.36 -14.86
N GLY A 71 0.84 -0.60 -13.76
CA GLY A 71 1.07 -1.93 -13.21
C GLY A 71 -0.03 -2.42 -12.28
N LYS A 72 -0.93 -1.53 -11.80
CA LYS A 72 -1.89 -1.82 -10.72
C LYS A 72 -1.21 -2.61 -9.61
N LEU A 73 -0.07 -2.10 -9.15
CA LEU A 73 0.81 -2.87 -8.29
C LEU A 73 0.09 -3.23 -6.99
N PRO A 74 0.01 -4.50 -6.61
CA PRO A 74 -0.78 -4.90 -5.45
C PRO A 74 -0.20 -4.38 -4.13
N TRP A 75 -1.04 -4.20 -3.11
CA TRP A 75 -0.74 -3.59 -1.80
C TRP A 75 -0.13 -4.56 -0.78
N TRP A 76 0.81 -5.42 -1.21
CA TRP A 76 1.32 -6.60 -0.48
C TRP A 76 1.92 -6.31 0.92
N ASP A 77 2.03 -5.04 1.31
CA ASP A 77 2.56 -4.58 2.58
C ASP A 77 1.57 -3.68 3.33
N SER A 78 1.29 -4.05 4.59
CA SER A 78 0.61 -3.19 5.55
C SER A 78 1.60 -2.46 6.44
N VAL A 79 1.37 -1.18 6.69
CA VAL A 79 2.18 -0.37 7.60
C VAL A 79 1.82 -0.74 9.04
N LYS A 80 2.72 -1.46 9.71
CA LYS A 80 2.48 -1.95 11.08
C LYS A 80 2.44 -0.83 12.13
N ASN A 81 3.28 0.18 11.94
CA ASN A 81 3.36 1.36 12.80
C ASN A 81 3.21 2.61 11.93
N PRO A 82 1.96 3.01 11.61
CA PRO A 82 1.69 4.23 10.88
C PRO A 82 2.33 5.45 11.55
N PRO A 83 2.79 6.45 10.76
CA PRO A 83 3.30 7.70 11.31
C PRO A 83 2.30 8.37 12.27
N HIS A 84 2.83 9.05 13.28
CA HIS A 84 2.03 9.78 14.29
C HIS A 84 1.85 11.26 13.95
N MET A 85 2.53 11.77 12.92
CA MET A 85 2.44 13.16 12.48
C MET A 85 2.75 13.28 10.99
N GLY A 86 2.33 14.41 10.41
CA GLY A 86 2.54 14.73 9.01
C GLY A 86 1.47 14.15 8.10
N ILE A 87 1.62 14.40 6.80
CA ILE A 87 0.56 14.16 5.81
C ILE A 87 0.06 12.69 5.78
N ILE A 88 0.95 11.72 5.99
CA ILE A 88 0.57 10.30 6.00
C ILE A 88 -0.28 9.97 7.23
N ALA A 89 0.05 10.54 8.40
CA ALA A 89 -0.72 10.34 9.62
C ALA A 89 -2.12 10.94 9.48
N ASP A 90 -2.21 12.18 8.98
CA ASP A 90 -3.47 12.88 8.77
C ASP A 90 -4.33 12.17 7.72
N PHE A 91 -3.72 11.67 6.64
CA PHE A 91 -4.39 10.87 5.61
C PHE A 91 -4.92 9.56 6.17
N ASN A 92 -4.13 8.85 6.97
CA ASN A 92 -4.53 7.59 7.60
C ASN A 92 -5.77 7.81 8.50
N SER A 93 -5.72 8.80 9.38
CA SER A 93 -6.83 9.13 10.28
C SER A 93 -8.07 9.60 9.51
N HIS A 94 -7.90 10.41 8.45
CA HIS A 94 -9.02 10.87 7.61
C HIS A 94 -9.77 9.71 6.95
N ASN A 95 -9.05 8.67 6.52
CA ASN A 95 -9.62 7.51 5.84
C ASN A 95 -9.98 6.37 6.80
N GLY A 96 -10.00 6.62 8.12
CA GLY A 96 -10.46 5.65 9.13
C GLY A 96 -9.43 4.61 9.57
N GLY A 97 -8.17 4.76 9.16
CA GLY A 97 -7.10 3.87 9.59
C GLY A 97 -6.64 4.14 11.02
N LEU A 98 -6.18 3.08 11.70
CA LEU A 98 -5.70 3.17 13.07
C LEU A 98 -4.20 3.50 13.11
N HIS A 99 -3.74 4.21 14.14
CA HIS A 99 -2.31 4.44 14.38
C HIS A 99 -1.58 3.22 14.95
N ARG A 100 -2.34 2.24 15.46
CA ARG A 100 -1.81 0.97 15.94
C ARG A 100 -2.88 -0.11 15.78
N ILE A 101 -2.56 -1.13 15.01
CA ILE A 101 -3.43 -2.30 14.87
C ILE A 101 -3.24 -3.17 16.12
N PRO A 102 -4.31 -3.57 16.83
CA PRO A 102 -4.23 -4.56 17.89
C PRO A 102 -3.62 -5.85 17.34
N PHE A 103 -2.64 -6.41 18.06
CA PHE A 103 -2.05 -7.68 17.65
C PHE A 103 -3.07 -8.81 17.85
N ASP A 104 -3.44 -9.47 16.76
CA ASP A 104 -4.17 -10.73 16.79
C ASP A 104 -3.21 -11.87 16.43
N ALA A 105 -2.89 -12.71 17.41
CA ALA A 105 -1.99 -13.85 17.23
C ALA A 105 -2.56 -14.93 16.30
N ASN A 106 -3.88 -15.02 16.20
CA ASN A 106 -4.59 -16.00 15.38
C ASN A 106 -4.86 -15.47 13.96
N HIS A 107 -4.82 -14.14 13.78
CA HIS A 107 -5.14 -13.48 12.51
C HIS A 107 -4.20 -12.30 12.24
N HIS A 108 -2.90 -12.58 12.17
CA HIS A 108 -1.87 -11.55 11.95
C HIS A 108 -1.78 -11.16 10.48
N VAL A 109 -2.60 -10.19 10.08
CA VAL A 109 -2.57 -9.58 8.74
C VAL A 109 -1.28 -8.76 8.57
N VAL A 110 -0.56 -9.03 7.48
CA VAL A 110 0.73 -8.39 7.15
C VAL A 110 0.74 -7.68 5.79
N GLY A 111 -0.38 -7.70 5.06
CA GLY A 111 -0.54 -7.08 3.75
C GLY A 111 -1.82 -7.52 3.06
N PHE A 112 -2.05 -7.01 1.86
CA PHE A 112 -3.24 -7.31 1.07
C PHE A 112 -2.87 -7.64 -0.38
N ALA A 113 -3.49 -8.68 -0.95
CA ALA A 113 -3.30 -9.08 -2.34
C ALA A 113 -4.15 -8.24 -3.30
N SER A 114 -4.15 -8.59 -4.58
CA SER A 114 -4.64 -7.74 -5.67
C SER A 114 -6.12 -7.39 -5.59
N ASP A 115 -6.95 -8.25 -5.00
CA ASP A 115 -8.39 -8.03 -4.87
C ASP A 115 -8.79 -7.75 -3.41
N GLY A 116 -7.83 -7.29 -2.60
CA GLY A 116 -8.02 -6.95 -1.19
C GLY A 116 -8.09 -8.16 -0.27
N GLU A 117 -7.55 -9.31 -0.68
CA GLU A 117 -7.43 -10.48 0.20
C GLU A 117 -6.36 -10.27 1.23
N GLU A 118 -6.63 -10.68 2.47
CA GLU A 118 -5.67 -10.57 3.55
C GLU A 118 -4.54 -11.58 3.37
N ILE A 119 -3.31 -11.09 3.49
CA ILE A 119 -2.12 -11.91 3.62
C ILE A 119 -1.86 -12.07 5.11
N VAL A 120 -2.02 -13.29 5.63
CA VAL A 120 -1.84 -13.62 7.05
C VAL A 120 -0.50 -14.30 7.26
N LEU A 121 0.22 -13.93 8.33
CA LEU A 121 1.44 -14.61 8.76
C LEU A 121 1.15 -15.49 9.97
N ALA A 122 1.12 -16.81 9.76
CA ALA A 122 0.90 -17.80 10.82
C ALA A 122 1.98 -18.90 10.76
N LYS A 123 2.56 -19.24 11.92
CA LYS A 123 3.57 -20.32 12.05
C LYS A 123 4.73 -20.25 11.05
N GLY A 124 5.16 -19.02 10.70
CA GLY A 124 6.26 -18.78 9.76
C GLY A 124 5.88 -18.87 8.27
N MET A 125 4.60 -19.03 7.96
CA MET A 125 4.08 -19.08 6.59
C MET A 125 3.18 -17.87 6.33
N TYR A 126 3.38 -17.28 5.16
CA TYR A 126 2.47 -16.28 4.59
C TYR A 126 1.39 -17.01 3.80
N THR A 127 0.13 -16.72 4.10
CA THR A 127 -1.02 -17.39 3.52
C THR A 127 -2.01 -16.36 2.97
N VAL A 128 -2.60 -16.67 1.81
CA VAL A 128 -3.70 -15.91 1.22
C VAL A 128 -4.70 -16.88 0.58
N VAL A 129 -6.00 -16.59 0.71
CA VAL A 129 -7.06 -17.29 -0.03
C VAL A 129 -7.40 -16.42 -1.24
N ARG A 130 -6.96 -16.83 -2.43
CA ARG A 130 -7.12 -16.05 -3.66
C ARG A 130 -8.60 -15.99 -4.06
N LYS A 131 -9.16 -14.79 -4.24
CA LYS A 131 -10.60 -14.62 -4.55
C LYS A 131 -11.00 -15.17 -5.91
N SER A 132 -10.09 -15.16 -6.89
CA SER A 132 -10.41 -15.57 -8.25
C SER A 132 -10.77 -17.06 -8.38
N ASP A 133 -10.20 -17.93 -7.53
CA ASP A 133 -10.42 -19.38 -7.59
C ASP A 133 -10.65 -20.03 -6.21
N GLY A 134 -10.64 -19.25 -5.13
CA GLY A 134 -10.82 -19.74 -3.76
C GLY A 134 -9.65 -20.58 -3.24
N LYS A 135 -8.51 -20.60 -3.95
CA LYS A 135 -7.37 -21.44 -3.57
C LYS A 135 -6.58 -20.81 -2.43
N GLU A 136 -6.32 -21.60 -1.40
CA GLU A 136 -5.35 -21.23 -0.36
C GLU A 136 -3.93 -21.42 -0.88
N LEU A 137 -3.15 -20.34 -0.87
CA LEU A 137 -1.75 -20.31 -1.24
C LEU A 137 -0.93 -20.01 0.00
N SER A 138 0.17 -20.75 0.20
CA SER A 138 1.05 -20.57 1.35
C SER A 138 2.52 -20.65 0.95
N ALA A 139 3.35 -19.74 1.46
CA ALA A 139 4.80 -19.77 1.25
C ALA A 139 5.59 -19.19 2.44
N ALA A 140 6.87 -19.53 2.57
CA ALA A 140 7.73 -19.06 3.65
C ALA A 140 8.17 -17.59 3.50
N SER A 141 7.95 -16.97 2.34
CA SER A 141 8.26 -15.57 2.07
C SER A 141 7.16 -14.91 1.24
N LYS A 142 6.99 -13.59 1.39
CA LYS A 142 6.04 -12.82 0.57
C LYS A 142 6.38 -12.89 -0.92
N SER A 143 7.67 -12.91 -1.29
CA SER A 143 8.09 -13.02 -2.69
C SER A 143 7.65 -14.34 -3.31
N ALA A 144 7.87 -15.47 -2.62
CA ALA A 144 7.43 -16.77 -3.10
C ALA A 144 5.89 -16.88 -3.14
N LEU A 145 5.20 -16.30 -2.15
CA LEU A 145 3.74 -16.24 -2.16
C LEU A 145 3.22 -15.44 -3.37
N ARG A 146 3.89 -14.34 -3.72
CA ARG A 146 3.56 -13.51 -4.87
C ARG A 146 3.72 -14.26 -6.18
N GLU A 147 4.81 -15.02 -6.33
CA GLU A 147 5.00 -15.90 -7.49
C GLU A 147 3.86 -16.93 -7.62
N LEU A 148 3.46 -17.56 -6.51
CA LEU A 148 2.33 -18.51 -6.50
C LEU A 148 0.99 -17.83 -6.83
N TYR A 149 0.79 -16.59 -6.38
CA TYR A 149 -0.46 -15.85 -6.58
C TYR A 149 -0.70 -15.48 -8.04
N PHE A 150 0.36 -15.16 -8.78
CA PHE A 150 0.31 -14.74 -10.18
C PHE A 150 0.60 -15.87 -11.18
N ALA A 151 0.88 -17.09 -10.70
CA ALA A 151 0.95 -18.30 -11.52
C ALA A 151 -0.45 -18.83 -11.88
#